data_AF-A0A537WF13-F1
#
_entry.id   AF-A0A537WF13-F1
#
_cell.length_a   1.000
_cell.length_b   1.000
_cell.length_c   1.000
_cell.angle_alpha   90.00
_cell.angle_beta   90.00
_cell.angle_gamma   90.00
#
_symmetry.space_group_name_H-M   'P 1'
#
loop_
_entity.id
_entity.type
_entity.pdbx_description
1 polymer ?
#
loop_
_entity_poly.entity_id
_entity_poly.type
_entity_poly.pdbx_seq_one_letter_code
_entity_poly.pdbx_strand_id
1 'polypeptide(L)'
;MEPMAEQRGRLAMMEGQLAVLQARYELAMSAFKFDEANTLQQKIAALEAERRLLAETLPSATLAPEPPTGIVPMLGKRPRRGRARRPR
;
A
#
# COMPACT_ATOMS: atom_id res chain seq x y z
N MET A 1 7.50 14.24 25.77
CA MET A 1 7.78 12.96 25.08
C MET A 1 6.73 12.80 24.00
N GLU A 2 7.05 13.04 22.73
CA GLU A 2 6.38 12.44 21.55
C GLU A 2 7.26 12.69 20.28
N PRO A 3 8.56 12.36 20.29
CA PRO A 3 9.40 12.51 19.07
C PRO A 3 8.91 11.65 17.90
N MET A 4 8.07 10.65 18.18
CA MET A 4 7.49 9.72 17.21
C MET A 4 6.36 10.35 16.39
N ALA A 5 5.53 11.22 16.98
CA ALA A 5 4.43 11.88 16.25
C ALA A 5 4.95 12.86 15.19
N GLU A 6 6.00 13.62 15.52
CA GLU A 6 6.65 14.53 14.57
C GLU A 6 7.36 13.78 13.43
N GLN A 7 8.05 12.67 13.75
CA GLN A 7 8.69 11.83 12.74
C GLN A 7 7.66 11.19 11.80
N ARG A 8 6.52 10.72 12.33
CA ARG A 8 5.39 10.23 11.52
C ARG A 8 4.79 11.32 10.64
N GLY A 9 4.65 12.55 11.14
CA GLY A 9 4.17 13.68 10.35
C GLY A 9 5.09 14.02 9.17
N ARG A 10 6.42 14.01 9.41
CA ARG A 10 7.42 14.20 8.33
C ARG A 10 7.36 13.07 7.31
N LEU A 11 7.21 11.83 7.75
CA LEU A 11 7.07 10.67 6.87
C LEU A 11 5.82 10.79 5.99
N ALA A 12 4.67 11.18 6.56
CA ALA A 12 3.43 11.40 5.80
C ALA A 12 3.58 12.53 4.76
N MET A 13 4.30 13.61 5.07
CA MET A 13 4.61 14.66 4.10
C MET A 13 5.46 14.14 2.95
N MET A 14 6.48 13.32 3.23
CA MET A 14 7.32 12.69 2.20
C MET A 14 6.52 11.73 1.32
N GLU A 15 5.59 10.97 1.90
CA GLU A 15 4.69 10.09 1.13
C GLU A 15 3.75 10.89 0.22
N GLY A 16 3.23 12.03 0.68
CA GLY A 16 2.45 12.94 -0.16
C GLY A 16 3.27 13.50 -1.33
N GLN A 17 4.54 13.85 -1.09
CA GLN A 17 5.45 14.30 -2.14
C GLN A 17 5.78 13.19 -3.15
N LEU A 18 5.99 11.95 -2.69
CA LEU A 18 6.17 10.79 -3.57
C LEU A 18 4.96 10.59 -4.48
N ALA A 19 3.74 10.63 -3.93
CA ALA A 19 2.52 10.46 -4.71
C ALA A 19 2.40 11.50 -5.84
N VAL A 20 2.73 12.77 -5.54
CA VAL A 20 2.72 13.83 -6.55
C VAL A 20 3.79 13.60 -7.62
N LEU A 21 5.00 13.19 -7.24
CA LEU A 21 6.07 12.90 -8.20
C LEU A 21 5.74 11.69 -9.08
N GLN A 22 5.14 10.64 -8.52
CA GLN A 22 4.68 9.46 -9.25
C GLN A 22 3.59 9.80 -10.26
N ALA A 23 2.57 10.58 -9.87
CA ALA A 23 1.54 11.04 -10.79
C ALA A 23 2.12 11.86 -11.95
N ARG A 24 3.12 12.71 -11.68
CA ARG A 24 3.82 13.46 -12.73
C ARG A 24 4.67 12.57 -13.63
N TYR A 25 5.31 11.55 -13.07
CA TYR A 25 6.09 10.58 -13.84
C TYR A 25 5.18 9.81 -14.80
N GLU A 26 4.05 9.30 -14.32
CA GLU A 26 3.06 8.61 -15.15
C GLU A 26 2.53 9.52 -16.27
N LEU A 27 2.24 10.79 -15.94
CA LEU A 27 1.82 11.77 -16.92
C LEU A 27 2.92 12.00 -17.98
N ALA A 28 4.17 12.18 -17.57
CA ALA A 28 5.31 12.37 -18.49
C ALA A 28 5.51 11.13 -19.38
N MET A 29 5.40 9.93 -18.81
CA MET A 29 5.46 8.66 -19.55
C MET A 29 4.33 8.56 -20.59
N SER A 30 3.09 8.91 -20.20
CA SER A 30 1.94 8.91 -21.11
C SER A 30 2.06 9.95 -22.23
N ALA A 31 2.74 11.06 -21.96
CA ALA A 31 3.03 12.11 -22.92
C ALA A 31 4.32 11.88 -23.75
N PHE A 32 4.95 10.71 -23.62
CA PHE A 32 6.22 10.34 -24.28
C PHE A 32 7.39 11.31 -23.98
N LYS A 33 7.35 12.00 -22.83
CA LYS A 33 8.40 12.91 -22.38
C LYS A 33 9.43 12.16 -21.54
N PHE A 34 10.25 11.34 -22.21
CA PHE A 34 11.18 10.44 -21.53
C PHE A 34 12.28 11.16 -20.75
N ASP A 35 12.77 12.30 -21.23
CA ASP A 35 13.76 13.09 -20.48
C ASP A 35 13.16 13.61 -19.17
N GLU A 36 11.92 14.12 -19.21
CA GLU A 36 11.20 14.56 -18.03
C GLU A 36 10.92 13.38 -17.08
N ALA A 37 10.46 12.25 -17.62
CA ALA A 37 10.23 11.03 -16.85
C ALA A 37 11.51 10.53 -16.16
N ASN A 38 12.66 10.55 -16.85
CA ASN A 38 13.94 10.13 -16.26
C ASN A 38 14.38 11.05 -15.11
N THR A 39 14.21 12.38 -15.26
CA THR A 39 14.48 13.31 -14.16
C THR A 39 13.54 13.11 -12.96
N LEU A 40 12.27 12.78 -13.22
CA LEU A 40 11.29 12.47 -12.17
C LEU A 40 11.61 11.15 -11.49
N GLN A 41 12.04 10.13 -12.24
CA GLN A 41 12.45 8.82 -11.72
C GLN A 41 13.66 8.95 -10.77
N GLN A 42 14.67 9.74 -11.12
CA GLN A 42 15.81 9.99 -10.24
C GLN A 42 15.40 10.68 -8.93
N LYS A 43 14.47 11.65 -9.00
CA LYS A 43 13.92 12.33 -7.82
C LYS A 43 13.11 11.40 -6.94
N ILE A 44 12.28 10.54 -7.54
CA ILE A 44 11.51 9.51 -6.82
C ILE A 44 12.48 8.56 -6.11
N ALA A 45 13.51 8.06 -6.80
CA ALA A 45 14.48 7.13 -6.22
C ALA A 45 15.24 7.74 -5.03
N ALA A 46 15.65 9.00 -5.12
CA ALA A 46 16.31 9.70 -4.02
C ALA A 46 15.38 9.82 -2.79
N LEU A 47 14.14 10.24 -3.01
CA LEU A 47 13.18 10.48 -1.93
C LEU A 47 12.67 9.16 -1.31
N GLU A 48 12.59 8.08 -2.09
CA GLU A 48 12.34 6.73 -1.58
C GLU A 48 13.49 6.21 -0.71
N ALA A 49 14.75 6.47 -1.09
CA ALA A 49 15.90 6.09 -0.27
C ALA A 49 15.88 6.79 1.09
N GLU A 50 15.57 8.09 1.10
CA GLU A 50 15.41 8.85 2.35
C GLU A 50 14.24 8.33 3.19
N ARG A 51 13.09 8.02 2.57
CA ARG A 51 11.95 7.40 3.26
C ARG A 51 12.33 6.06 3.90
N ARG A 52 13.10 5.21 3.20
CA ARG A 52 13.53 3.90 3.73
C ARG A 52 14.45 4.07 4.93
N LEU A 53 15.42 4.98 4.86
CA LEU A 53 16.32 5.28 5.99
C LEU A 53 15.53 5.76 7.21
N LEU A 54 14.55 6.66 7.02
CA LEU A 54 13.70 7.13 8.11
C LEU A 54 12.78 6.02 8.66
N ALA A 55 12.25 5.16 7.79
CA ALA A 55 11.43 4.02 8.19
C ALA A 55 12.24 2.97 8.99
N GLU A 56 13.51 2.76 8.67
CA GLU A 56 14.42 1.86 9.42
C GLU A 56 14.75 2.42 10.82
N THR A 57 14.81 3.74 10.98
CA THR A 57 15.05 4.38 12.28
C THR A 57 13.83 4.38 13.21
N LEU A 58 12.64 4.23 12.66
CA LEU A 58 11.40 4.10 13.44
C LEU A 58 11.22 2.63 13.84
N PRO A 59 10.92 2.32 15.12
CA PRO A 59 10.57 0.96 15.50
C PRO A 59 9.35 0.54 14.68
N SER A 60 9.58 -0.44 13.79
CA SER A 60 8.65 -0.89 12.76
C SER A 60 7.23 -1.01 13.30
N ALA A 61 6.41 -0.01 13.01
CA ALA A 61 4.98 -0.23 12.86
C ALA A 61 4.81 -0.94 11.52
N THR A 62 5.17 -2.22 11.53
CA THR A 62 4.53 -3.28 10.76
C THR A 62 4.19 -2.85 9.33
N LEU A 63 5.12 -3.08 8.41
CA LEU A 63 4.74 -3.61 7.11
C LEU A 63 3.70 -4.69 7.40
N ALA A 64 2.41 -4.35 7.28
CA ALA A 64 1.36 -5.32 7.35
C ALA A 64 1.72 -6.32 6.25
N PRO A 65 2.04 -7.59 6.57
CA PRO A 65 2.24 -8.58 5.53
C PRO A 65 0.96 -8.55 4.70
N GLU A 66 1.11 -8.36 3.38
CA GLU A 66 -0.04 -8.43 2.48
C GLU A 66 -0.88 -9.65 2.87
N PRO A 67 -2.19 -9.49 3.13
CA PRO A 67 -3.02 -10.65 3.44
C PRO A 67 -2.90 -11.59 2.24
N PRO A 68 -2.62 -12.89 2.46
CA PRO A 68 -2.44 -13.83 1.36
C PRO A 68 -3.66 -13.72 0.45
N THR A 69 -3.43 -13.30 -0.79
CA THR A 69 -4.43 -13.18 -1.84
C THR A 69 -4.98 -14.56 -2.14
N GLY A 70 -6.01 -14.92 -1.39
CA GLY A 70 -6.54 -16.26 -1.33
C GLY A 70 -7.91 -16.25 -0.66
N ILE A 71 -8.82 -15.41 -1.14
CA ILE A 71 -10.24 -15.62 -0.85
C ILE A 71 -10.64 -16.88 -1.62
N VAL A 72 -10.46 -18.04 -1.00
CA VAL A 72 -11.08 -19.28 -1.45
C VAL A 72 -12.54 -19.19 -1.01
N PRO A 73 -13.51 -19.07 -1.93
CA PRO A 73 -14.91 -19.18 -1.55
C PRO A 73 -15.13 -20.61 -1.04
N MET A 74 -15.12 -20.79 0.28
CA MET A 74 -15.59 -22.04 0.86
C MET A 74 -17.08 -22.15 0.55
N LEU A 75 -17.41 -23.09 -0.34
CA LEU A 75 -18.77 -23.52 -0.58
C LEU A 75 -19.26 -24.22 0.70
N GLY A 76 -19.76 -23.42 1.65
CA GLY A 76 -20.36 -23.92 2.88
C GLY A 76 -21.48 -24.89 2.53
N LYS A 77 -21.25 -26.18 2.79
CA LYS A 77 -22.26 -27.23 2.59
C LYS A 77 -23.48 -26.87 3.46
N ARG A 78 -24.55 -26.38 2.82
CA ARG A 78 -25.84 -26.16 3.49
C ARG A 78 -26.32 -27.49 4.10
N PRO A 79 -26.54 -27.58 5.43
CA PRO A 79 -27.25 -28.71 5.97
C PRO A 79 -28.73 -28.58 5.55
N ARG A 80 -29.17 -29.39 4.58
CA ARG A 80 -30.60 -29.62 4.35
C ARG A 80 -31.14 -30.31 5.59
N ARG A 81 -31.70 -29.53 6.53
CA ARG A 81 -32.53 -30.05 7.62
C ARG A 81 -33.63 -30.88 6.98
N GLY A 82 -33.50 -32.20 7.09
CA GLY A 82 -34.52 -33.16 6.72
C GLY A 82 -35.80 -32.80 7.45
N ARG A 83 -36.79 -32.32 6.70
CA ARG A 83 -38.13 -32.10 7.21
C ARG A 83 -38.76 -33.48 7.35
N ALA A 84 -38.54 -34.11 8.49
CA ALA A 84 -39.26 -35.31 8.89
C ALA A 84 -40.76 -34.96 8.94
N ARG A 85 -41.50 -35.32 7.88
CA ARG A 85 -42.96 -35.35 7.92
C ARG A 85 -43.35 -36.67 8.55
N ARG A 86 -43.85 -36.61 9.79
CA ARG A 86 -44.52 -37.73 10.47
C ARG A 86 -45.83 -38.09 9.73
N PRO A 87 -46.25 -39.36 9.81
CA PRO A 87 -47.44 -39.87 9.11
C PRO A 87 -48.72 -39.52 9.87
N ARG A 88 -49.82 -39.43 9.15
CA ARG A 88 -51.18 -39.59 9.68
C ARG A 88 -51.98 -40.40 8.67
#